data_AF-A0A3A5VHD5-F1
#
_entry.id   AF-A0A3A5VHD5-F1
#
_cell.length_a   1.000
_cell.length_b   1.000
_cell.length_c   1.000
_cell.angle_alpha   90.00
_cell.angle_beta   90.00
_cell.angle_gamma   90.00
#
_symmetry.space_group_name_H-M   'P 1'
#
loop_
_entity.id
_entity.type
_entity.pdbx_description
1 polymer ?
#
loop_
_entity_poly.entity_id
_entity_poly.type
_entity_poly.pdbx_seq_one_letter_code
_entity_poly.pdbx_strand_id
1 'polypeptide(L)'
;MQDKSLLEVSPHDLLAIILAKRKKDASHLPKEEKKRDEELTRAYGLYNESKDALTELLTSMPESEIDSLKRTQAENVVEENETHRKRVMSRLWRVRSHLKETLAAIEYWSAMDDETLTSLLSDANRVNKGGLSTFAMNKSAPSEHGGDGHD
;
A
#
# COMPACT_ATOMS: atom_id res chain seq x y z
N MET A 1 -17.16 -8.90 -43.25
CA MET A 1 -16.47 -9.39 -42.04
C MET A 1 -15.46 -8.31 -41.67
N GLN A 2 -15.62 -7.65 -40.51
CA GLN A 2 -14.60 -6.71 -40.04
C GLN A 2 -13.33 -7.51 -39.72
N ASP A 3 -12.20 -7.02 -40.24
CA ASP A 3 -10.90 -7.66 -40.07
C ASP A 3 -10.51 -7.65 -38.58
N LYS A 4 -10.33 -8.84 -38.00
CA LYS A 4 -10.02 -9.00 -36.57
C LYS A 4 -8.61 -8.48 -36.22
N SER A 5 -7.76 -8.28 -37.23
CA SER A 5 -6.43 -7.71 -37.12
C SER A 5 -6.42 -6.29 -36.52
N LEU A 6 -7.47 -5.49 -36.75
CA LEU A 6 -7.60 -4.13 -36.20
C LEU A 6 -7.88 -4.08 -34.69
N LEU A 7 -8.15 -5.24 -34.07
CA LEU A 7 -8.40 -5.41 -32.63
C LEU A 7 -7.26 -6.17 -31.93
N GLU A 8 -6.22 -6.56 -32.64
CA GLU A 8 -5.09 -7.30 -32.07
C GLU A 8 -4.15 -6.33 -31.37
N VAL A 9 -4.22 -6.32 -30.03
CA VAL A 9 -3.26 -5.61 -29.18
C VAL A 9 -2.01 -6.47 -29.09
N SER A 10 -0.86 -5.94 -29.56
CA SER A 10 0.41 -6.64 -29.42
C SER A 10 0.79 -6.79 -27.93
N PRO A 11 1.51 -7.85 -27.54
CA PRO A 11 2.15 -7.93 -26.24
C PRO A 11 2.91 -6.66 -25.83
N HIS A 12 3.58 -6.00 -26.79
CA HIS A 12 4.28 -4.75 -26.54
C HIS A 12 3.33 -3.57 -26.32
N ASP A 13 2.18 -3.55 -26.99
CA ASP A 13 1.16 -2.54 -26.76
C ASP A 13 0.56 -2.69 -25.36
N LEU A 14 0.33 -3.94 -24.90
CA LEU A 14 -0.08 -4.22 -23.53
C LEU A 14 0.97 -3.73 -22.51
N LEU A 15 2.24 -4.02 -22.76
CA LEU A 15 3.34 -3.57 -21.91
C LEU A 15 3.39 -2.04 -21.83
N ALA A 16 3.27 -1.36 -22.98
CA ALA A 16 3.24 0.09 -23.07
C ALA A 16 2.06 0.69 -22.31
N ILE A 17 0.85 0.10 -22.41
CA ILE A 17 -0.34 0.53 -21.68
C ILE A 17 -0.14 0.36 -20.17
N ILE A 18 0.39 -0.78 -19.73
CA ILE A 18 0.68 -1.05 -18.32
C ILE A 18 1.66 0.00 -17.77
N LEU A 19 2.77 0.21 -18.47
CA LEU A 19 3.78 1.20 -18.09
C LEU A 19 3.21 2.62 -18.08
N ALA A 20 2.42 3.01 -19.07
CA ALA A 20 1.80 4.33 -19.15
C ALA A 20 0.89 4.59 -17.94
N LYS A 21 0.06 3.61 -17.57
CA LYS A 21 -0.80 3.69 -16.38
C LYS A 21 0.03 3.84 -15.11
N ARG A 22 1.02 2.97 -14.92
CA ARG A 22 1.86 2.99 -13.70
C ARG A 22 2.70 4.26 -13.59
N LYS A 23 3.27 4.77 -14.68
CA LYS A 23 4.00 6.05 -14.72
C LYS A 23 3.09 7.23 -14.40
N LYS A 24 1.86 7.23 -14.92
CA LYS A 24 0.83 8.22 -14.55
C LYS A 24 0.53 8.14 -13.06
N ASP A 25 0.43 6.94 -12.50
CA ASP A 25 0.20 6.75 -11.08
C ASP A 25 1.37 7.29 -10.23
N ALA A 26 2.59 6.88 -10.54
CA ALA A 26 3.82 7.36 -9.90
C ALA A 26 3.99 8.89 -9.97
N SER A 27 3.45 9.56 -10.98
CA SER A 27 3.59 11.01 -11.13
C SER A 27 2.77 11.83 -10.11
N HIS A 28 1.66 11.29 -9.61
CA HIS A 28 0.76 12.02 -8.71
C HIS A 28 0.92 11.62 -7.25
N LEU A 29 1.28 10.37 -6.99
CA LEU A 29 1.42 9.82 -5.63
C LEU A 29 2.37 10.60 -4.71
N PRO A 30 3.51 11.15 -5.16
CA PRO A 30 4.37 11.98 -4.30
C PRO A 30 3.67 13.24 -3.78
N LYS A 31 2.81 13.86 -4.61
CA LYS A 31 2.02 15.03 -4.19
C LYS A 31 0.96 14.63 -3.16
N GLU A 32 0.33 13.46 -3.36
CA GLU A 32 -0.61 12.93 -2.40
C GLU A 32 0.05 12.55 -1.08
N GLU A 33 1.24 11.94 -1.14
CA GLU A 33 2.04 11.60 0.04
C GLU A 33 2.33 12.85 0.86
N LYS A 34 2.87 13.91 0.23
CA LYS A 34 3.14 15.18 0.91
C LYS A 34 1.88 15.75 1.57
N LYS A 35 0.74 15.75 0.86
CA LYS A 35 -0.54 16.22 1.41
C LYS A 35 -0.98 15.40 2.65
N ARG A 36 -0.78 14.08 2.62
CA ARG A 36 -1.12 13.19 3.74
C ARG A 36 -0.15 13.36 4.91
N ASP A 37 1.12 13.63 4.63
CA ASP A 37 2.13 13.89 5.65
C ASP A 37 1.82 15.21 6.40
N GLU A 38 1.49 16.28 5.68
CA GLU A 38 1.02 17.54 6.27
C GLU A 38 -0.27 17.36 7.10
N GLU A 39 -1.20 16.51 6.63
CA GLU A 39 -2.42 16.16 7.38
C GLU A 39 -2.08 15.43 8.68
N LEU A 40 -1.07 14.54 8.66
CA LEU A 40 -0.60 13.84 9.84
C LEU A 40 0.05 14.81 10.83
N THR A 41 0.87 15.75 10.36
CA THR A 41 1.46 16.80 11.21
C THR A 41 0.38 17.60 11.93
N ARG A 42 -0.68 18.02 11.22
CA ARG A 42 -1.82 18.72 11.84
C ARG A 42 -2.55 17.85 12.87
N ALA A 43 -2.76 16.57 12.58
CA ALA A 43 -3.43 15.65 13.51
C ALA A 43 -2.60 15.40 14.78
N TYR A 44 -1.27 15.35 14.67
CA TYR A 44 -0.38 15.34 15.85
C TYR A 44 -0.49 16.63 16.67
N GLY A 45 -0.59 17.80 16.01
CA GLY A 45 -0.82 19.08 16.68
C GLY A 45 -2.07 19.05 17.56
N LEU A 46 -3.21 18.70 16.98
CA LEU A 46 -4.50 18.60 17.71
C LEU A 46 -4.43 17.61 18.88
N TYR A 47 -3.82 16.44 18.66
CA TYR A 47 -3.66 15.45 19.72
C TYR A 47 -2.82 15.99 20.89
N ASN A 48 -1.68 16.61 20.60
CA ASN A 48 -0.82 17.18 21.64
C ASN A 48 -1.51 18.34 22.36
N GLU A 49 -2.15 19.26 21.63
CA GLU A 49 -2.92 20.36 22.22
C GLU A 49 -4.00 19.85 23.17
N SER A 50 -4.76 18.81 22.77
CA SER A 50 -5.78 18.22 23.65
C SER A 50 -5.20 17.54 24.88
N LYS A 51 -4.01 16.93 24.77
CA LYS A 51 -3.31 16.33 25.91
C LYS A 51 -2.78 17.38 26.87
N ASP A 52 -2.22 18.45 26.34
CA ASP A 52 -1.70 19.55 27.15
C ASP A 52 -2.85 20.22 27.89
N ALA A 53 -3.99 20.46 27.24
CA ALA A 53 -5.20 20.98 27.86
C ALA A 53 -5.77 20.06 28.96
N LEU A 54 -5.80 18.73 28.73
CA LEU A 54 -6.19 17.78 29.77
C LEU A 54 -5.22 17.80 30.95
N THR A 55 -3.92 17.88 30.68
CA THR A 55 -2.88 17.94 31.71
C THR A 55 -2.99 19.21 32.54
N GLU A 56 -3.23 20.35 31.89
CA GLU A 56 -3.44 21.64 32.55
C GLU A 56 -4.68 21.59 33.45
N LEU A 57 -5.80 21.03 32.97
CA LEU A 57 -7.01 20.85 33.76
C LEU A 57 -6.76 20.02 35.02
N LEU A 58 -6.04 18.91 34.90
CA LEU A 58 -5.69 18.03 36.02
C LEU A 58 -4.69 18.64 37.01
N THR A 59 -3.86 19.59 36.57
CA THR A 59 -2.83 20.22 37.41
C THR A 59 -3.31 21.52 38.05
N SER A 60 -4.27 22.21 37.43
CA SER A 60 -4.74 23.53 37.84
C SER A 60 -5.50 23.57 39.16
N MET A 61 -6.17 22.47 39.53
CA MET A 61 -7.01 22.37 40.73
C MET A 61 -6.90 20.97 41.32
N PRO A 62 -7.09 20.81 42.65
CA PRO A 62 -7.14 19.49 43.27
C PRO A 62 -8.29 18.66 42.67
N GLU A 63 -8.08 17.35 42.54
CA GLU A 63 -8.98 16.44 41.82
C GLU A 63 -10.45 16.47 42.32
N SER A 64 -10.66 16.78 43.61
CA SER A 64 -11.98 16.95 44.22
C SER A 64 -12.76 18.17 43.73
N GLU A 65 -12.09 19.16 43.14
CA GLU A 65 -12.68 20.41 42.65
C GLU A 65 -12.87 20.40 41.12
N ILE A 66 -12.37 19.37 40.44
CA ILE A 66 -12.53 19.21 39.00
C ILE A 66 -13.96 18.73 38.71
N ASP A 67 -14.69 19.52 37.93
CA ASP A 67 -15.99 19.13 37.38
C ASP A 67 -15.83 17.83 36.55
N SER A 68 -16.49 16.76 37.00
CA SER A 68 -16.42 15.43 36.38
C SER A 68 -16.87 15.46 34.92
N LEU A 69 -17.83 16.32 34.57
CA LEU A 69 -18.29 16.47 33.19
C LEU A 69 -17.19 17.08 32.32
N LYS A 70 -16.52 18.14 32.81
CA LYS A 70 -15.41 18.80 32.09
C LYS A 70 -14.22 17.86 31.90
N ARG A 71 -13.89 17.07 32.92
CA ARG A 71 -12.85 16.04 32.83
C ARG A 71 -13.18 15.02 31.75
N THR A 72 -14.39 14.45 31.80
CA THR A 72 -14.84 13.43 30.83
C THR A 72 -14.84 13.99 29.40
N GLN A 73 -15.27 15.25 29.23
CA GLN A 73 -15.22 15.92 27.93
C GLN A 73 -13.78 16.07 27.42
N ALA A 74 -12.84 16.51 28.26
CA ALA A 74 -11.44 16.63 27.89
C ALA A 74 -10.79 15.28 27.53
N GLU A 75 -11.09 14.23 28.29
CA GLU A 75 -10.65 12.85 28.00
C GLU A 75 -11.19 12.36 26.65
N ASN A 76 -12.48 12.58 26.37
CA ASN A 76 -13.09 12.21 25.09
C ASN A 76 -12.44 12.93 23.90
N VAL A 77 -12.13 14.23 24.03
CA VAL A 77 -11.47 15.01 22.97
C VAL A 77 -10.07 14.43 22.66
N VAL A 78 -9.32 14.03 23.69
CA VAL A 78 -8.02 13.36 23.50
C VAL A 78 -8.17 12.05 22.74
N GLU A 79 -9.17 11.23 23.11
CA GLU A 79 -9.44 9.95 22.45
C GLU A 79 -9.87 10.13 20.98
N GLU A 80 -10.73 11.11 20.69
CA GLU A 80 -11.17 11.45 19.34
C GLU A 80 -9.99 11.89 18.46
N ASN A 81 -9.12 12.77 19.00
CA ASN A 81 -7.93 13.25 18.30
C ASN A 81 -6.91 12.14 18.06
N GLU A 82 -6.71 11.23 19.03
CA GLU A 82 -5.84 10.07 18.84
C GLU A 82 -6.38 9.13 17.76
N THR A 83 -7.69 8.89 17.76
CA THR A 83 -8.36 8.08 16.74
C THR A 83 -8.26 8.74 15.36
N HIS A 84 -8.43 10.06 15.28
CA HIS A 84 -8.21 10.82 14.05
C HIS A 84 -6.77 10.68 13.55
N ARG A 85 -5.77 10.89 14.42
CA ARG A 85 -4.35 10.76 14.11
C ARG A 85 -4.00 9.36 13.57
N LYS A 86 -4.48 8.29 14.21
CA LYS A 86 -4.29 6.92 13.73
C LYS A 86 -4.89 6.69 12.34
N ARG A 87 -6.09 7.24 12.07
CA ARG A 87 -6.74 7.15 10.75
C ARG A 87 -5.92 7.86 9.67
N VAL A 88 -5.41 9.06 9.96
CA VAL A 88 -4.56 9.81 9.02
C VAL A 88 -3.24 9.08 8.76
N MET A 89 -2.60 8.55 9.81
CA MET A 89 -1.38 7.74 9.70
C MET A 89 -1.59 6.51 8.81
N SER A 90 -2.70 5.79 8.98
CA SER A 90 -3.05 4.64 8.13
C SER A 90 -3.22 5.05 6.66
N ARG A 91 -3.84 6.21 6.38
CA ARG A 91 -3.99 6.73 5.02
C ARG A 91 -2.63 7.09 4.39
N LEU A 92 -1.74 7.73 5.15
CA LEU A 92 -0.37 8.02 4.69
C LEU A 92 0.38 6.73 4.36
N TRP A 93 0.30 5.73 5.24
CA TRP A 93 0.93 4.43 5.02
C TRP A 93 0.44 3.77 3.72
N ARG A 94 -0.87 3.80 3.44
CA ARG A 94 -1.42 3.26 2.18
C ARG A 94 -0.83 3.96 0.96
N VAL A 95 -0.72 5.28 0.98
CA VAL A 95 -0.13 6.05 -0.15
C VAL A 95 1.35 5.69 -0.33
N ARG A 96 2.13 5.61 0.76
CA ARG A 96 3.54 5.20 0.71
C ARG A 96 3.72 3.79 0.17
N SER A 97 2.95 2.83 0.67
CA SER A 97 2.98 1.45 0.18
C SER A 97 2.61 1.40 -1.31
N HIS A 98 1.56 2.10 -1.72
CA HIS A 98 1.14 2.15 -3.11
C HIS A 98 2.17 2.81 -4.04
N LEU A 99 2.86 3.86 -3.58
CA LEU A 99 3.98 4.46 -4.33
C LEU A 99 5.12 3.46 -4.49
N LYS A 100 5.53 2.80 -3.42
CA LYS A 100 6.59 1.77 -3.45
C LYS A 100 6.23 0.64 -4.42
N GLU A 101 5.02 0.10 -4.33
CA GLU A 101 4.53 -0.94 -5.22
C GLU A 101 4.49 -0.49 -6.68
N THR A 102 4.06 0.75 -6.93
CA THR A 102 3.98 1.30 -8.28
C THR A 102 5.37 1.48 -8.89
N LEU A 103 6.35 1.97 -8.11
CA LEU A 103 7.73 2.09 -8.55
C LEU A 103 8.36 0.73 -8.85
N ALA A 104 8.19 -0.25 -7.95
CA ALA A 104 8.67 -1.61 -8.17
C ALA A 104 8.01 -2.26 -9.41
N ALA A 105 6.72 -2.00 -9.63
CA ALA A 105 6.05 -2.47 -10.84
C ALA A 105 6.61 -1.80 -12.10
N ILE A 106 6.89 -0.50 -12.09
CA ILE A 106 7.52 0.19 -13.22
C ILE A 106 8.87 -0.45 -13.52
N GLU A 107 9.70 -0.69 -12.51
CA GLU A 107 11.00 -1.35 -12.66
C GLU A 107 10.85 -2.74 -13.29
N TYR A 108 9.99 -3.58 -12.72
CA TYR A 108 9.71 -4.93 -13.22
C TYR A 108 9.26 -4.94 -14.68
N TRP A 109 8.25 -4.14 -15.03
CA TRP A 109 7.70 -4.11 -16.38
C TRP A 109 8.65 -3.42 -17.37
N SER A 110 9.49 -2.48 -16.93
CA SER A 110 10.47 -1.83 -17.81
C SER A 110 11.66 -2.73 -18.13
N ALA A 111 11.93 -3.73 -17.30
CA ALA A 111 12.99 -4.72 -17.50
C ALA A 111 12.54 -5.94 -18.34
N MET A 112 11.27 -6.00 -18.75
CA MET A 112 10.76 -7.08 -19.61
C MET A 112 11.39 -7.01 -21.00
N ASP A 113 12.07 -8.08 -21.40
CA ASP A 113 12.49 -8.34 -22.77
C ASP A 113 11.53 -9.32 -23.48
N ASP A 114 11.78 -9.56 -24.77
CA ASP A 114 10.92 -10.40 -25.61
C ASP A 114 10.85 -11.85 -25.11
N GLU A 115 11.96 -12.38 -24.59
CA GLU A 115 12.04 -13.75 -24.06
C GLU A 115 11.19 -13.88 -22.79
N THR A 116 11.34 -12.94 -21.86
CA THR A 116 10.60 -12.94 -20.60
C THR A 116 9.12 -12.70 -20.83
N LEU A 117 8.77 -11.79 -21.76
CA LEU A 117 7.39 -11.51 -22.14
C LEU A 117 6.73 -12.73 -22.80
N THR A 118 7.45 -13.42 -23.69
CA THR A 118 6.97 -14.65 -24.34
C THR A 118 6.74 -15.77 -23.31
N SER A 119 7.68 -15.94 -22.37
CA SER A 119 7.55 -16.91 -21.27
C SER A 119 6.32 -16.63 -20.40
N LEU A 120 6.10 -15.36 -20.04
CA LEU A 120 4.95 -14.93 -19.25
C LEU A 120 3.62 -15.21 -19.98
N LEU A 121 3.55 -14.93 -21.29
CA LEU A 121 2.36 -15.21 -22.10
C LEU A 121 2.11 -16.70 -22.27
N SER A 122 3.16 -17.50 -22.40
CA SER A 122 3.07 -18.96 -22.45
C SER A 122 2.51 -19.52 -21.14
N ASP A 123 3.02 -19.04 -19.99
CA ASP A 123 2.50 -19.42 -18.67
C ASP A 123 1.04 -19.01 -18.49
N ALA A 124 0.70 -17.77 -18.87
CA ALA A 124 -0.69 -17.29 -18.83
C ALA A 124 -1.63 -18.14 -19.69
N ASN A 125 -1.22 -18.51 -20.91
CA ASN A 125 -1.98 -19.39 -21.78
C ASN A 125 -2.15 -20.80 -21.19
N ARG A 126 -1.12 -21.33 -20.52
CA ARG A 126 -1.19 -22.63 -19.84
C ARG A 126 -2.20 -22.60 -18.70
N VAL A 127 -2.14 -21.57 -17.85
CA VAL A 127 -3.09 -21.37 -16.76
C VAL A 127 -4.51 -21.22 -17.28
N ASN A 128 -4.71 -20.44 -18.34
CA ASN A 128 -6.02 -20.26 -18.97
C ASN A 128 -6.61 -21.58 -19.52
N LYS A 129 -5.76 -22.53 -19.93
CA LYS A 129 -6.16 -23.88 -20.36
C LYS A 129 -6.38 -24.86 -19.21
N GLY A 130 -6.32 -24.40 -17.95
CA GLY A 130 -6.48 -25.23 -16.75
C GLY A 130 -5.20 -25.92 -16.28
N GLY A 131 -4.03 -25.56 -16.85
CA GLY A 131 -2.73 -26.03 -16.37
C GLY A 131 -2.23 -25.26 -15.14
N LEU A 132 -1.20 -25.79 -14.50
CA LEU A 132 -0.51 -25.10 -13.39
C LEU A 132 0.39 -23.97 -13.90
N SER A 133 0.55 -22.91 -13.10
CA SER A 133 1.52 -21.85 -13.41
C SER A 133 2.96 -22.33 -13.17
N THR A 134 3.95 -21.67 -13.77
CA THR A 134 5.37 -22.00 -13.54
C THR A 134 5.72 -21.91 -12.06
N PHE A 135 5.15 -20.93 -11.36
CA PHE A 135 5.30 -20.79 -9.91
C PHE A 135 4.72 -21.98 -9.14
N ALA A 136 3.50 -22.43 -9.49
CA ALA A 136 2.87 -23.56 -8.82
C ALA A 136 3.65 -24.86 -9.08
N MET A 137 4.12 -25.07 -10.31
CA MET A 137 4.97 -26.22 -10.67
C MET A 137 6.25 -26.25 -9.83
N ASN A 138 6.95 -25.13 -9.72
CA ASN A 138 8.19 -25.01 -8.95
C ASN A 138 7.97 -25.20 -7.45
N LYS A 139 6.81 -24.80 -6.92
CA LYS A 139 6.44 -25.02 -5.52
C LYS A 139 6.08 -26.48 -5.22
N SER A 140 5.52 -27.19 -6.19
CA SER A 140 5.18 -28.62 -6.08
C SER A 140 6.33 -29.57 -6.42
N ALA A 141 7.43 -29.05 -6.98
CA ALA A 141 8.62 -29.86 -7.22
C ALA A 141 9.20 -30.32 -5.87
N PRO A 142 9.42 -31.63 -5.66
CA PRO A 142 10.11 -32.10 -4.46
C PRO A 142 11.48 -31.45 -4.41
N SER A 143 11.83 -30.86 -3.27
CA SER A 143 13.18 -30.32 -3.05
C SER A 143 14.18 -31.47 -3.15
N GLU A 144 14.88 -31.58 -4.28
CA GLU A 144 16.04 -32.44 -4.42
C GLU A 144 17.20 -31.88 -3.58
N HIS A 145 17.10 -31.88 -2.25
CA HIS A 145 18.20 -31.68 -1.29
C HIS A 145 17.73 -32.10 0.11
N GLY A 146 17.57 -33.40 0.30
CA GLY A 146 17.18 -34.01 1.56
C GLY A 146 17.53 -35.49 1.56
N GLY A 147 18.82 -35.78 1.46
CA GLY A 147 19.32 -37.15 1.39
C GLY A 147 20.83 -37.21 1.60
N ASP A 148 21.31 -36.75 2.76
CA ASP A 148 22.52 -37.30 3.35
C ASP A 148 22.15 -37.77 4.76
N GLY A 149 21.87 -39.07 4.84
CA GLY A 149 21.78 -39.80 6.09
C GLY A 149 23.19 -40.04 6.61
N HIS A 150 23.49 -39.51 7.78
CA HIS A 150 24.58 -39.98 8.62
C HIS A 150 24.00 -40.95 9.64
N ASP A 151 24.28 -42.24 9.43
CA ASP A 151 24.54 -43.19 10.52
C ASP A 151 26.07 -43.36 10.63
#